data_AF-A0A380E5B2-F1
#
_entry.id   AF-A0A380E5B2-F1
#
_cell.length_a   1.000
_cell.length_b   1.000
_cell.length_c   1.000
_cell.angle_alpha   90.00
_cell.angle_beta   90.00
_cell.angle_gamma   90.00
#
_symmetry.space_group_name_H-M   'P 1'
#
loop_
_entity.id
_entity.type
_entity.pdbx_description
1 polymer ?
#
loop_
_entity_poly.entity_id
_entity_poly.type
_entity_poly.pdbx_seq_one_letter_code
_entity_poly.pdbx_strand_id
1 'polypeptide(L)'
;MQNFRVFMVKKGITTFDLVQNKLTEDQDEPDYELITFKSGERYNMVPDHAEARVLVKENMTDVIQDFEYFLEQNHLQGDSTVDSGILVLTVEGKAVHGMDPSIGVNAGLYLLKFLASLNLDNNAQAFVAFSNRYLFNSDFGEKMGMKFHTDVMGDVTTNIGVITYDNENAGLFGINLRYPEGFEFEKAMDRFANEIQQYGFEVKLGKVQPPHYVDKNDPFVQKLVTAYRNQTNDMTEPYTIGGGTYARNLDKGVAFGAMFSDSEDLMHQKNEYITKKQLFNATSIYLEAIYSLCVEE
;
A
#
# COMPACT_ATOMS: atom_id res chain seq x y z
N MET A 1 8.21 -2.55 18.95
CA MET A 1 9.43 -1.86 19.43
C MET A 1 10.25 -1.47 18.22
N GLN A 2 10.46 -0.19 17.92
CA GLN A 2 11.13 0.27 16.69
C GLN A 2 12.18 1.36 16.97
N ASN A 3 13.43 0.99 17.21
CA ASN A 3 14.55 1.85 17.66
C ASN A 3 15.00 2.94 16.67
N PHE A 4 15.94 3.83 17.06
CA PHE A 4 16.50 4.85 16.16
C PHE A 4 17.10 4.24 14.91
N ARG A 5 16.61 4.70 13.77
CA ARG A 5 16.68 3.89 12.56
C ARG A 5 17.91 4.24 11.73
N VAL A 6 18.93 3.39 11.73
CA VAL A 6 19.91 3.35 10.62
C VAL A 6 19.50 2.25 9.67
N PHE A 7 19.08 2.63 8.48
CA PHE A 7 18.64 1.73 7.43
C PHE A 7 19.75 1.54 6.42
N MET A 8 20.42 0.39 6.51
CA MET A 8 21.42 0.01 5.52
C MET A 8 20.79 -0.66 4.30
N VAL A 9 19.56 -1.14 4.45
CA VAL A 9 18.89 -1.96 3.44
C VAL A 9 17.50 -1.42 3.17
N LYS A 10 17.11 -1.39 1.90
CA LYS A 10 15.78 -1.03 1.44
C LYS A 10 15.30 -2.01 0.41
N LYS A 11 14.06 -2.47 0.56
CA LYS A 11 13.36 -3.26 -0.45
C LYS A 11 13.41 -2.56 -1.81
N GLY A 12 13.37 -3.37 -2.86
CA GLY A 12 12.98 -2.91 -4.19
C GLY A 12 11.60 -2.29 -4.09
N ILE A 13 11.36 -1.21 -4.83
CA ILE A 13 10.07 -0.52 -4.86
C ILE A 13 9.63 -0.44 -6.31
N THR A 14 8.43 -0.91 -6.59
CA THR A 14 7.82 -0.82 -7.89
C THR A 14 6.38 -0.34 -7.78
N THR A 15 5.92 0.29 -8.84
CA THR A 15 4.52 0.64 -9.04
C THR A 15 4.09 0.17 -10.40
N PHE A 16 2.89 -0.37 -10.51
CA PHE A 16 2.29 -0.77 -11.76
C PHE A 16 0.77 -0.73 -11.66
N ASP A 17 0.11 -0.62 -12.81
CA ASP A 17 -1.34 -0.65 -12.90
C ASP A 17 -1.80 -1.99 -13.47
N LEU A 18 -2.93 -2.47 -12.95
CA LEU A 18 -3.72 -3.53 -13.57
C LEU A 18 -4.94 -2.85 -14.19
N VAL A 19 -4.97 -2.83 -15.53
CA VAL A 19 -5.99 -2.11 -16.30
C VAL A 19 -6.93 -3.11 -16.93
N GLN A 20 -8.23 -2.88 -16.74
CA GLN A 20 -9.28 -3.70 -17.33
C GLN A 20 -9.52 -3.31 -18.78
N ASN A 21 -9.68 -4.31 -19.64
CA ASN A 21 -10.18 -4.13 -21.00
C ASN A 21 -11.71 -4.08 -20.97
N LYS A 22 -12.29 -3.17 -21.76
CA LYS A 22 -13.75 -3.06 -21.87
C LYS A 22 -14.32 -4.34 -22.49
N LEU A 23 -15.23 -5.00 -21.78
CA LEU A 23 -15.99 -6.13 -22.32
C LEU A 23 -17.11 -5.61 -23.23
N THR A 24 -17.72 -6.53 -23.98
CA THR A 24 -18.91 -6.25 -24.79
C THR A 24 -20.08 -5.80 -23.90
N GLU A 25 -20.95 -4.97 -24.48
CA GLU A 25 -22.17 -4.49 -23.82
C GLU A 25 -23.04 -5.64 -23.28
N ASP A 26 -23.71 -5.36 -22.16
CA ASP A 26 -24.67 -6.29 -21.57
C ASP A 26 -25.82 -6.57 -22.54
N GLN A 27 -26.25 -7.83 -22.58
CA GLN A 27 -27.39 -8.24 -23.40
C GLN A 27 -28.74 -7.93 -22.72
N ASP A 28 -28.74 -7.86 -21.39
CA ASP A 28 -29.90 -7.59 -20.54
C ASP A 28 -29.56 -6.50 -19.50
N GLU A 29 -30.56 -5.73 -19.08
CA GLU A 29 -30.39 -4.69 -18.06
C GLU A 29 -30.19 -5.30 -16.65
N PRO A 30 -29.03 -5.12 -16.01
CA PRO A 30 -28.69 -5.76 -14.73
C PRO A 30 -29.50 -5.18 -13.56
N ASP A 31 -29.54 -5.90 -12.44
CA ASP A 31 -30.20 -5.41 -11.21
C ASP A 31 -29.47 -4.18 -10.65
N TYR A 32 -28.14 -4.18 -10.80
CA TYR A 32 -27.23 -3.14 -10.32
C TYR A 32 -26.22 -2.79 -11.42
N GLU A 33 -26.08 -1.51 -11.75
CA GLU A 33 -25.02 -1.02 -12.64
C GLU A 33 -24.06 -0.13 -11.83
N LEU A 34 -22.76 -0.48 -11.84
CA LEU A 34 -21.74 0.34 -11.19
C LEU A 34 -21.37 1.50 -12.11
N ILE A 35 -21.77 2.72 -11.76
CA ILE A 35 -21.48 3.91 -12.58
C ILE A 35 -20.03 4.36 -12.40
N THR A 36 -19.62 4.49 -11.14
CA THR A 36 -18.24 4.89 -10.79
C THR A 36 -17.80 4.24 -9.49
N PHE A 37 -16.50 3.99 -9.39
CA PHE A 37 -15.82 3.62 -8.15
C PHE A 37 -14.56 4.48 -7.98
N LYS A 38 -14.34 5.02 -6.79
CA LYS A 38 -13.09 5.73 -6.46
C LYS A 38 -12.64 5.40 -5.05
N SER A 39 -11.38 4.99 -4.92
CA SER A 39 -10.72 4.81 -3.63
C SER A 39 -9.21 4.96 -3.76
N GLY A 40 -8.61 5.80 -2.92
CA GLY A 40 -7.17 6.00 -2.88
C GLY A 40 -6.63 6.91 -3.99
N GLU A 41 -5.63 7.72 -3.63
CA GLU A 41 -5.02 8.72 -4.52
C GLU A 41 -3.53 8.47 -4.75
N ARG A 42 -2.90 7.60 -3.95
CA ARG A 42 -1.44 7.42 -3.95
C ARG A 42 -1.07 5.96 -3.78
N TYR A 43 -0.23 5.46 -4.68
CA TYR A 43 0.34 4.11 -4.62
C TYR A 43 0.99 3.76 -3.27
N ASN A 44 1.58 4.73 -2.57
CA ASN A 44 2.27 4.50 -1.30
C ASN A 44 1.39 4.61 -0.06
N MET A 45 0.08 4.65 -0.21
CA MET A 45 -0.89 4.75 0.89
C MET A 45 -1.93 3.65 0.80
N VAL A 46 -2.31 3.09 1.96
CA VAL A 46 -3.56 2.32 2.06
C VAL A 46 -4.73 3.31 1.99
N PRO A 47 -5.70 3.13 1.09
CA PRO A 47 -6.90 3.98 1.02
C PRO A 47 -7.76 3.86 2.29
N ASP A 48 -8.06 4.99 2.91
CA ASP A 48 -8.98 5.09 4.05
C ASP A 48 -10.37 5.56 3.67
N HIS A 49 -10.64 5.81 2.40
CA HIS A 49 -11.95 6.22 1.91
C HIS A 49 -12.25 5.54 0.57
N ALA A 50 -13.49 5.11 0.39
CA ALA A 50 -13.99 4.56 -0.87
C ALA A 50 -15.43 5.00 -1.10
N GLU A 51 -15.73 5.40 -2.34
CA GLU A 51 -17.08 5.75 -2.80
C GLU A 51 -17.42 4.90 -4.04
N ALA A 52 -18.60 4.30 -4.05
CA ALA A 52 -19.20 3.67 -5.21
C ALA A 52 -20.56 4.30 -5.51
N ARG A 53 -20.81 4.60 -6.78
CA ARG A 53 -22.10 5.07 -7.29
C ARG A 53 -22.75 3.97 -8.11
N VAL A 54 -23.92 3.53 -7.67
CA VAL A 54 -24.62 2.37 -8.23
C VAL A 54 -26.03 2.79 -8.66
N LEU A 55 -26.37 2.50 -9.92
CA LEU A 55 -27.75 2.57 -10.39
C LEU A 55 -28.45 1.27 -9.98
N VAL A 56 -29.58 1.38 -9.31
CA VAL A 56 -30.37 0.23 -8.85
C VAL A 56 -31.66 0.21 -9.64
N LYS A 57 -31.97 -0.94 -10.26
CA LYS A 57 -33.13 -1.07 -11.15
C LYS A 57 -34.47 -0.99 -10.40
N GLU A 58 -34.56 -1.64 -9.25
CA GLU A 58 -35.80 -1.74 -8.47
C GLU A 58 -35.60 -1.31 -7.01
N ASN A 59 -35.56 -2.25 -6.07
CA ASN A 59 -35.63 -1.98 -4.64
C ASN A 59 -34.25 -1.72 -4.02
N MET A 60 -33.95 -0.46 -3.71
CA MET A 60 -32.72 -0.06 -3.00
C MET A 60 -32.71 -0.47 -1.52
N THR A 61 -33.84 -0.84 -0.93
CA THR A 61 -33.93 -1.10 0.52
C THR A 61 -33.07 -2.28 0.95
N ASP A 62 -33.08 -3.35 0.13
CA ASP A 62 -32.37 -4.59 0.46
C ASP A 62 -30.85 -4.37 0.44
N VAL A 63 -30.33 -3.69 -0.59
CA VAL A 63 -28.89 -3.37 -0.69
C VAL A 63 -28.42 -2.41 0.41
N ILE A 64 -29.26 -1.46 0.85
CA ILE A 64 -28.92 -0.58 1.98
C ILE A 64 -28.79 -1.40 3.27
N GLN A 65 -29.75 -2.28 3.55
CA GLN A 65 -29.72 -3.11 4.75
C GLN A 65 -28.55 -4.11 4.73
N ASP A 66 -28.28 -4.73 3.58
CA ASP A 66 -27.14 -5.64 3.40
C ASP A 66 -25.81 -4.89 3.56
N PHE A 67 -25.73 -3.64 3.12
CA PHE A 67 -24.54 -2.80 3.28
C PHE A 67 -24.30 -2.42 4.74
N GLU A 68 -25.33 -1.97 5.45
CA GLU A 68 -25.25 -1.68 6.89
C GLU A 68 -24.79 -2.93 7.67
N TYR A 69 -25.38 -4.09 7.37
CA TYR A 69 -24.96 -5.37 7.96
C TYR A 69 -23.50 -5.70 7.63
N PHE A 70 -23.06 -5.48 6.39
CA PHE A 70 -21.68 -5.70 5.98
C PHE A 70 -20.69 -4.82 6.76
N LEU A 71 -21.02 -3.54 6.97
CA LEU A 71 -20.20 -2.62 7.76
C LEU A 71 -20.07 -3.12 9.21
N GLU A 72 -21.17 -3.53 9.83
CA GLU A 72 -21.18 -4.07 11.19
C GLU A 72 -20.33 -5.34 11.32
N GLN A 73 -20.49 -6.31 10.42
CA GLN A 73 -19.74 -7.58 10.48
C GLN A 73 -18.22 -7.38 10.33
N ASN A 74 -17.82 -6.37 9.55
CA ASN A 74 -16.41 -6.09 9.29
C ASN A 74 -15.83 -5.00 10.22
N HIS A 75 -16.61 -4.48 11.16
CA HIS A 75 -16.21 -3.38 12.07
C HIS A 75 -15.74 -2.12 11.32
N LEU A 76 -16.41 -1.80 10.22
CA LEU A 76 -16.10 -0.65 9.37
C LEU A 76 -17.00 0.54 9.72
N GLN A 77 -16.54 1.73 9.39
CA GLN A 77 -17.37 2.93 9.35
C GLN A 77 -17.75 3.19 7.89
N GLY A 78 -18.90 3.81 7.67
CA GLY A 78 -19.43 4.07 6.34
C GLY A 78 -20.89 4.46 6.40
N ASP A 79 -21.44 4.84 5.25
CA ASP A 79 -22.83 5.24 5.10
C ASP A 79 -23.30 5.00 3.67
N SER A 80 -24.62 4.97 3.50
CA SER A 80 -25.26 4.94 2.20
C SER A 80 -26.24 6.10 2.06
N THR A 81 -26.21 6.78 0.93
CA THR A 81 -27.15 7.86 0.59
C THR A 81 -27.72 7.67 -0.80
N VAL A 82 -28.88 8.26 -1.08
CA VAL A 82 -29.46 8.27 -2.43
C VAL A 82 -29.44 9.71 -2.94
N ASP A 83 -28.68 9.94 -4.01
CA ASP A 83 -28.57 11.23 -4.69
C ASP A 83 -29.12 11.11 -6.11
N SER A 84 -30.20 11.84 -6.40
CA SER A 84 -30.77 11.92 -7.75
C SER A 84 -31.12 10.55 -8.37
N GLY A 85 -31.54 9.58 -7.53
CA GLY A 85 -31.87 8.21 -7.95
C GLY A 85 -30.68 7.25 -8.03
N ILE A 86 -29.47 7.70 -7.66
CA ILE A 86 -28.26 6.88 -7.61
C ILE A 86 -27.93 6.55 -6.15
N LEU A 87 -27.65 5.28 -5.87
CA LEU A 87 -27.16 4.84 -4.58
C LEU A 87 -25.66 5.15 -4.46
N VAL A 88 -25.29 5.89 -3.43
CA VAL A 88 -23.90 6.22 -3.09
C VAL A 88 -23.53 5.44 -1.85
N LEU A 89 -22.53 4.57 -1.96
CA LEU A 89 -22.00 3.75 -0.88
C LEU A 89 -20.62 4.23 -0.49
N THR A 90 -20.43 4.51 0.80
CA THR A 90 -19.17 5.04 1.35
C THR A 90 -18.62 4.09 2.39
N VAL A 91 -17.32 3.78 2.30
CA VAL A 91 -16.58 3.04 3.33
C VAL A 91 -15.39 3.86 3.80
N GLU A 92 -15.24 3.95 5.11
CA GLU A 92 -14.08 4.50 5.79
C GLU A 92 -13.19 3.36 6.29
N GLY A 93 -11.89 3.48 6.04
CA GLY A 93 -10.85 2.53 6.41
C GLY A 93 -9.81 3.16 7.33
N LYS A 94 -8.59 2.64 7.25
CA LYS A 94 -7.45 3.11 8.06
C LYS A 94 -6.23 3.25 7.19
N ALA A 95 -5.87 4.50 6.92
CA ALA A 95 -4.71 4.86 6.12
C ALA A 95 -3.43 4.53 6.89
N VAL A 96 -2.50 3.85 6.20
CA VAL A 96 -1.15 3.57 6.66
C VAL A 96 -0.20 3.65 5.47
N HIS A 97 1.09 3.78 5.75
CA HIS A 97 2.12 3.73 4.71
C HIS A 97 2.11 2.36 4.00
N GLY A 98 2.03 2.35 2.67
CA GLY A 98 1.99 1.15 1.82
C GLY A 98 3.31 0.35 1.77
N MET A 99 4.13 0.41 2.82
CA MET A 99 5.23 -0.54 3.03
C MET A 99 4.75 -1.78 3.79
N ASP A 100 3.70 -1.60 4.61
CA ASP A 100 3.05 -2.63 5.39
C ASP A 100 1.54 -2.36 5.38
N PRO A 101 0.82 -2.82 4.33
CA PRO A 101 -0.62 -2.61 4.25
C PRO A 101 -1.41 -3.39 5.32
N SER A 102 -0.82 -4.44 5.92
CA SER A 102 -1.48 -5.34 6.87
C SER A 102 -1.90 -4.68 8.20
N ILE A 103 -1.32 -3.53 8.54
CA ILE A 103 -1.67 -2.75 9.74
C ILE A 103 -2.75 -1.69 9.49
N GLY A 104 -3.19 -1.56 8.23
CA GLY A 104 -4.24 -0.68 7.77
C GLY A 104 -5.54 -1.42 7.49
N VAL A 105 -6.52 -0.69 6.97
CA VAL A 105 -7.80 -1.23 6.47
C VAL A 105 -8.08 -0.55 5.15
N ASN A 106 -7.99 -1.30 4.05
CA ASN A 106 -8.16 -0.76 2.70
C ASN A 106 -9.66 -0.60 2.37
N ALA A 107 -10.17 0.62 2.50
CA ALA A 107 -11.59 0.92 2.29
C ALA A 107 -12.10 0.43 0.92
N GLY A 108 -11.31 0.62 -0.14
CA GLY A 108 -11.71 0.27 -1.49
C GLY A 108 -11.80 -1.24 -1.71
N LEU A 109 -10.87 -2.02 -1.14
CA LEU A 109 -10.94 -3.49 -1.25
C LEU A 109 -12.15 -4.06 -0.48
N TYR A 110 -12.51 -3.49 0.67
CA TYR A 110 -13.70 -3.88 1.40
C TYR A 110 -15.00 -3.50 0.68
N LEU A 111 -15.09 -2.30 0.09
CA LEU A 111 -16.26 -1.91 -0.69
C LEU A 111 -16.44 -2.80 -1.93
N LEU A 112 -15.36 -3.16 -2.63
CA LEU A 112 -15.41 -4.15 -3.70
C LEU A 112 -15.84 -5.52 -3.15
N LYS A 113 -15.35 -5.92 -1.98
CA LYS A 113 -15.78 -7.19 -1.38
C LYS A 113 -17.29 -7.25 -1.15
N PHE A 114 -17.90 -6.14 -0.72
CA PHE A 114 -19.36 -5.99 -0.62
C PHE A 114 -20.04 -6.06 -1.99
N LEU A 115 -19.61 -5.23 -2.94
CA LEU A 115 -20.23 -5.16 -4.27
C LEU A 115 -20.28 -6.51 -5.00
N ALA A 116 -19.39 -7.44 -4.66
CA ALA A 116 -19.37 -8.79 -5.22
C ALA A 116 -20.54 -9.68 -4.83
N SER A 117 -21.35 -9.30 -3.84
CA SER A 117 -22.60 -10.00 -3.51
C SER A 117 -23.78 -9.56 -4.37
N LEU A 118 -23.61 -8.53 -5.21
CA LEU A 118 -24.66 -7.98 -6.07
C LEU A 118 -24.59 -8.58 -7.48
N ASN A 119 -25.73 -8.61 -8.17
CA ASN A 119 -25.82 -8.95 -9.59
C ASN A 119 -25.51 -7.71 -10.43
N LEU A 120 -24.22 -7.49 -10.69
CA LEU A 120 -23.72 -6.30 -11.37
C LEU A 120 -23.75 -6.44 -12.92
N ASP A 121 -23.57 -5.32 -13.62
CA ASP A 121 -23.19 -5.31 -15.03
C ASP A 121 -21.90 -6.12 -15.29
N ASN A 122 -21.73 -6.68 -16.49
CA ASN A 122 -20.64 -7.63 -16.77
C ASN A 122 -19.24 -7.05 -16.50
N ASN A 123 -19.02 -5.78 -16.82
CA ASN A 123 -17.74 -5.12 -16.62
C ASN A 123 -17.45 -4.94 -15.12
N ALA A 124 -18.41 -4.46 -14.36
CA ALA A 124 -18.27 -4.32 -12.92
C ALA A 124 -18.12 -5.70 -12.24
N GLN A 125 -18.93 -6.70 -12.61
CA GLN A 125 -18.82 -8.07 -12.13
C GLN A 125 -17.38 -8.61 -12.30
N ALA A 126 -16.78 -8.42 -13.49
CA ALA A 126 -15.39 -8.80 -13.76
C ALA A 126 -14.39 -7.99 -12.92
N PHE A 127 -14.60 -6.69 -12.78
CA PHE A 127 -13.77 -5.80 -11.96
C PHE A 127 -13.73 -6.23 -10.49
N VAL A 128 -14.91 -6.47 -9.92
CA VAL A 128 -15.04 -6.86 -8.51
C VAL A 128 -14.54 -8.29 -8.28
N ALA A 129 -14.79 -9.21 -9.22
CA ALA A 129 -14.25 -10.57 -9.17
C ALA A 129 -12.71 -10.58 -9.21
N PHE A 130 -12.10 -9.70 -10.04
CA PHE A 130 -10.65 -9.56 -10.11
C PHE A 130 -10.06 -9.12 -8.77
N SER A 131 -10.64 -8.09 -8.15
CA SER A 131 -10.25 -7.62 -6.81
C SER A 131 -10.32 -8.74 -5.77
N ASN A 132 -11.42 -9.49 -5.73
CA ASN A 132 -11.58 -10.58 -4.76
C ASN A 132 -10.62 -11.75 -4.98
N ARG A 133 -10.32 -12.06 -6.25
CA ARG A 133 -9.40 -13.13 -6.61
C ARG A 133 -7.95 -12.81 -6.27
N TYR A 134 -7.49 -11.58 -6.52
CA TYR A 134 -6.07 -11.25 -6.48
C TYR A 134 -5.66 -10.27 -5.38
N LEU A 135 -6.55 -9.39 -4.93
CA LEU A 135 -6.18 -8.20 -4.17
C LEU A 135 -6.70 -8.23 -2.73
N PHE A 136 -7.98 -8.56 -2.53
CA PHE A 136 -8.62 -8.55 -1.22
C PHE A 136 -7.92 -9.52 -0.25
N ASN A 137 -7.51 -9.04 0.94
CA ASN A 137 -6.77 -9.81 1.95
C ASN A 137 -5.53 -10.53 1.37
N SER A 138 -4.68 -9.79 0.63
CA SER A 138 -3.40 -10.30 0.12
C SER A 138 -2.29 -9.26 0.24
N ASP A 139 -1.96 -8.90 1.47
CA ASP A 139 -0.97 -7.86 1.78
C ASP A 139 0.47 -8.23 1.39
N PHE A 140 0.74 -9.53 1.22
CA PHE A 140 2.07 -10.08 0.93
C PHE A 140 2.14 -10.79 -0.43
N GLY A 141 1.24 -10.44 -1.36
CA GLY A 141 1.22 -10.96 -2.72
C GLY A 141 0.84 -12.45 -2.84
N GLU A 142 0.21 -13.04 -1.82
CA GLU A 142 -0.17 -14.44 -1.77
C GLU A 142 -1.06 -14.86 -2.93
N LYS A 143 -2.12 -14.09 -3.20
CA LYS A 143 -3.08 -14.37 -4.26
C LYS A 143 -2.52 -14.11 -5.65
N MET A 144 -1.48 -13.30 -5.77
CA MET A 144 -0.73 -13.07 -7.02
C MET A 144 0.35 -14.13 -7.27
N GLY A 145 0.54 -15.08 -6.34
CA GLY A 145 1.64 -16.05 -6.40
C GLY A 145 3.03 -15.42 -6.22
N MET A 146 3.11 -14.30 -5.48
CA MET A 146 4.33 -13.51 -5.27
C MET A 146 4.81 -13.50 -3.81
N LYS A 147 4.18 -14.30 -2.94
CA LYS A 147 4.63 -14.46 -1.55
C LYS A 147 6.07 -14.96 -1.51
N PHE A 148 6.96 -14.14 -0.95
CA PHE A 148 8.38 -14.43 -0.85
C PHE A 148 8.96 -13.71 0.38
N HIS A 149 9.95 -14.31 1.02
CA HIS A 149 10.54 -13.82 2.26
C HIS A 149 12.07 -14.00 2.26
N THR A 150 12.77 -13.07 2.91
CA THR A 150 14.17 -13.24 3.29
C THR A 150 14.37 -12.80 4.74
N ASP A 151 15.26 -13.46 5.48
CA ASP A 151 15.55 -13.10 6.87
C ASP A 151 16.15 -11.68 7.01
N VAL A 152 16.80 -11.19 5.94
CA VAL A 152 17.50 -9.91 5.95
C VAL A 152 16.55 -8.75 5.61
N MET A 153 15.69 -8.93 4.61
CA MET A 153 14.87 -7.84 4.06
C MET A 153 13.37 -8.01 4.29
N GLY A 154 12.95 -9.15 4.85
CA GLY A 154 11.56 -9.47 5.12
C GLY A 154 10.78 -9.86 3.86
N ASP A 155 9.47 -9.67 3.93
CA ASP A 155 8.51 -10.17 2.94
C ASP A 155 8.38 -9.31 1.68
N VAL A 156 7.87 -9.88 0.59
CA VAL A 156 7.18 -9.09 -0.44
C VAL A 156 5.93 -8.46 0.18
N THR A 157 5.65 -7.19 -0.12
CA THR A 157 4.39 -6.54 0.24
C THR A 157 3.72 -5.92 -0.97
N THR A 158 2.40 -5.97 -1.03
CA THR A 158 1.57 -5.49 -2.14
C THR A 158 0.46 -4.58 -1.62
N ASN A 159 0.62 -3.28 -1.81
CA ASN A 159 -0.37 -2.27 -1.45
C ASN A 159 -1.18 -1.84 -2.67
N ILE A 160 -2.51 -1.83 -2.55
CA ILE A 160 -3.41 -1.34 -3.58
C ILE A 160 -3.79 0.09 -3.17
N GLY A 161 -3.07 1.06 -3.71
CA GLY A 161 -3.16 2.46 -3.28
C GLY A 161 -4.07 3.35 -4.13
N VAL A 162 -4.48 2.86 -5.30
CA VAL A 162 -5.39 3.55 -6.22
C VAL A 162 -6.36 2.53 -6.79
N ILE A 163 -7.65 2.82 -6.74
CA ILE A 163 -8.71 2.00 -7.33
C ILE A 163 -9.70 2.95 -7.99
N THR A 164 -9.88 2.81 -9.28
CA THR A 164 -10.86 3.60 -10.05
C THR A 164 -11.63 2.73 -11.01
N TYR A 165 -12.90 3.05 -11.20
CA TYR A 165 -13.75 2.48 -12.25
C TYR A 165 -14.71 3.55 -12.74
N ASP A 166 -14.97 3.57 -14.04
CA ASP A 166 -16.09 4.28 -14.64
C ASP A 166 -16.57 3.56 -15.92
N ASN A 167 -17.81 3.84 -16.33
CA ASN A 167 -18.44 3.24 -17.52
C ASN A 167 -17.70 3.50 -18.83
N GLU A 168 -16.86 4.54 -18.91
CA GLU A 168 -16.14 4.89 -20.13
C GLU A 168 -14.84 4.09 -20.25
N ASN A 169 -14.03 4.12 -19.19
CA ASN A 169 -12.64 3.66 -19.13
C ASN A 169 -12.44 2.30 -18.43
N ALA A 170 -13.51 1.70 -17.90
CA ALA A 170 -13.48 0.48 -17.09
C ALA A 170 -12.59 0.63 -15.84
N GLY A 171 -12.12 -0.48 -15.27
CA GLY A 171 -11.41 -0.55 -14.01
C GLY A 171 -9.88 -0.39 -14.07
N LEU A 172 -9.31 0.18 -13.01
CA LEU A 172 -7.88 0.27 -12.77
C LEU A 172 -7.55 -0.02 -11.30
N PHE A 173 -6.52 -0.83 -11.07
CA PHE A 173 -5.88 -1.01 -9.77
C PHE A 173 -4.43 -0.55 -9.83
N GLY A 174 -4.08 0.50 -9.10
CA GLY A 174 -2.71 0.98 -8.93
C GLY A 174 -2.04 0.33 -7.72
N ILE A 175 -0.99 -0.44 -8.00
CA ILE A 175 -0.32 -1.31 -7.02
C ILE A 175 1.08 -0.80 -6.74
N ASN A 176 1.45 -0.77 -5.46
CA ASN A 176 2.81 -0.60 -4.98
C ASN A 176 3.31 -1.91 -4.41
N LEU A 177 4.23 -2.54 -5.12
CA LEU A 177 4.86 -3.78 -4.69
C LEU A 177 6.28 -3.47 -4.20
N ARG A 178 6.62 -4.02 -3.04
CA ARG A 178 7.97 -3.94 -2.49
C ARG A 178 8.51 -5.34 -2.29
N TYR A 179 9.78 -5.54 -2.63
CA TYR A 179 10.36 -6.87 -2.63
C TYR A 179 11.78 -6.90 -2.04
N PRO A 180 12.14 -7.98 -1.34
CA PRO A 180 13.50 -8.19 -0.87
C PRO A 180 14.45 -8.58 -2.00
N GLU A 181 15.76 -8.48 -1.76
CA GLU A 181 16.78 -9.06 -2.62
C GLU A 181 16.53 -10.56 -2.81
N GLY A 182 16.81 -11.10 -4.00
CA GLY A 182 16.56 -12.50 -4.35
C GLY A 182 15.15 -12.81 -4.85
N PHE A 183 14.19 -11.88 -4.73
CA PHE A 183 12.91 -12.00 -5.43
C PHE A 183 13.08 -11.70 -6.92
N GLU A 184 12.72 -12.66 -7.79
CA GLU A 184 12.83 -12.52 -9.25
C GLU A 184 11.64 -11.71 -9.81
N PHE A 185 11.67 -10.39 -9.64
CA PHE A 185 10.57 -9.48 -9.98
C PHE A 185 10.08 -9.62 -11.42
N GLU A 186 10.98 -9.59 -12.40
CA GLU A 186 10.64 -9.65 -13.82
C GLU A 186 9.93 -10.97 -14.16
N LYS A 187 10.46 -12.11 -13.69
CA LYS A 187 9.83 -13.43 -13.92
C LYS A 187 8.46 -13.54 -13.26
N ALA A 188 8.33 -13.04 -12.03
CA ALA A 188 7.07 -13.05 -11.31
C ALA A 188 6.03 -12.20 -12.03
N MET A 189 6.43 -11.02 -12.54
CA MET A 189 5.54 -10.14 -13.27
C MET A 189 5.14 -10.68 -14.64
N ASP A 190 6.08 -11.25 -15.39
CA ASP A 190 5.79 -11.86 -16.70
C ASP A 190 4.81 -13.03 -16.55
N ARG A 191 5.01 -13.88 -15.54
CA ARG A 191 4.05 -14.96 -15.22
C ARG A 191 2.67 -14.39 -14.92
N PHE A 192 2.60 -13.39 -14.04
CA PHE A 192 1.33 -12.79 -13.62
C PHE A 192 0.62 -12.08 -14.77
N ALA A 193 1.36 -11.35 -15.62
CA ALA A 193 0.82 -10.68 -16.79
C ALA A 193 0.17 -11.69 -17.77
N ASN A 194 0.79 -12.84 -17.99
CA ASN A 194 0.20 -13.91 -18.81
C ASN A 194 -1.04 -14.53 -18.15
N GLU A 195 -1.02 -14.73 -16.83
CA GLU A 195 -2.14 -15.32 -16.08
C GLU A 195 -3.41 -14.46 -16.15
N ILE A 196 -3.28 -13.13 -16.05
CA ILE A 196 -4.43 -12.23 -15.95
C ILE A 196 -5.11 -11.90 -17.28
N GLN A 197 -4.46 -12.18 -18.42
CA GLN A 197 -5.01 -11.93 -19.75
C GLN A 197 -6.37 -12.62 -19.96
N GLN A 198 -6.55 -13.83 -19.42
CA GLN A 198 -7.80 -14.57 -19.54
C GLN A 198 -9.00 -13.88 -18.86
N TYR A 199 -8.74 -12.92 -17.96
CA TYR A 199 -9.76 -12.12 -17.29
C TYR A 199 -9.94 -10.74 -17.92
N GLY A 200 -9.26 -10.46 -19.03
CA GLY A 200 -9.32 -9.17 -19.70
C GLY A 200 -8.60 -8.06 -18.92
N PHE A 201 -7.51 -8.38 -18.23
CA PHE A 201 -6.66 -7.39 -17.56
C PHE A 201 -5.24 -7.38 -18.14
N GLU A 202 -4.61 -6.21 -18.10
CA GLU A 202 -3.25 -6.00 -18.57
C GLU A 202 -2.40 -5.28 -17.50
N VAL A 203 -1.10 -5.59 -17.45
CA VAL A 203 -0.14 -4.92 -16.59
C VAL A 203 0.47 -3.73 -17.31
N LYS A 204 0.41 -2.54 -16.70
CA LYS A 204 1.20 -1.37 -17.11
C LYS A 204 2.27 -1.07 -16.07
N LEU A 205 3.51 -1.46 -16.36
CA LEU A 205 4.63 -1.23 -15.47
C LEU A 205 4.95 0.26 -15.36
N GLY A 206 5.03 0.75 -14.13
CA GLY A 206 5.56 2.07 -13.81
C GLY A 206 7.06 2.00 -13.49
N LYS A 207 7.48 2.83 -12.53
CA LYS A 207 8.89 2.88 -12.12
C LYS A 207 9.27 1.64 -11.30
N VAL A 208 10.37 0.98 -11.68
CA VAL A 208 11.01 -0.09 -10.91
C VAL A 208 12.32 0.42 -10.32
N GLN A 209 12.49 0.28 -9.01
CA GLN A 209 13.74 0.57 -8.31
C GLN A 209 14.22 -0.69 -7.60
N PRO A 210 15.37 -1.26 -7.99
CA PRO A 210 15.93 -2.45 -7.36
C PRO A 210 16.20 -2.26 -5.86
N PRO A 211 16.31 -3.35 -5.09
CA PRO A 211 16.74 -3.30 -3.70
C PRO A 211 18.08 -2.57 -3.55
N HIS A 212 18.27 -1.94 -2.40
CA HIS A 212 19.49 -1.21 -2.05
C HIS A 212 20.05 -1.78 -0.76
N TYR A 213 21.34 -2.11 -0.73
CA TYR A 213 22.00 -2.72 0.42
C TYR A 213 23.39 -2.10 0.64
N VAL A 214 23.67 -1.76 1.89
CA VAL A 214 25.00 -1.37 2.38
C VAL A 214 25.37 -2.34 3.49
N ASP A 215 26.62 -2.82 3.53
CA ASP A 215 27.07 -3.69 4.62
C ASP A 215 26.97 -2.95 5.96
N LYS A 216 26.44 -3.63 6.98
CA LYS A 216 26.30 -3.05 8.31
C LYS A 216 27.63 -2.66 8.94
N ASN A 217 28.70 -3.36 8.57
CA ASN A 217 30.05 -3.14 9.07
C ASN A 217 30.82 -2.11 8.23
N ASP A 218 30.20 -1.47 7.23
CA ASP A 218 30.86 -0.39 6.50
C ASP A 218 31.29 0.71 7.50
N PRO A 219 32.56 1.20 7.44
CA PRO A 219 33.05 2.21 8.36
C PRO A 219 32.17 3.47 8.44
N PHE A 220 31.55 3.85 7.32
CA PHE A 220 30.62 4.97 7.27
C PHE A 220 29.39 4.72 8.17
N VAL A 221 28.82 3.52 8.06
CA VAL A 221 27.65 3.11 8.84
C VAL A 221 28.00 3.02 10.33
N GLN A 222 29.15 2.43 10.66
CA GLN A 222 29.60 2.29 12.04
C GLN A 222 29.82 3.66 12.72
N LYS A 223 30.37 4.66 12.02
CA LYS A 223 30.48 6.03 12.55
C LYS A 223 29.12 6.63 12.92
N LEU A 224 28.12 6.48 12.06
CA LEU A 224 26.75 6.96 12.33
C LEU A 224 26.12 6.24 13.53
N VAL A 225 26.26 4.92 13.58
CA VAL A 225 25.74 4.08 14.68
C VAL A 225 26.41 4.42 16.00
N THR A 226 27.71 4.71 16.00
CA THR A 226 28.44 5.16 17.21
C THR A 226 27.88 6.48 17.74
N ALA A 227 27.65 7.49 16.89
CA ALA A 227 27.05 8.75 17.31
C ALA A 227 25.66 8.57 17.95
N TYR A 228 24.85 7.65 17.40
CA TYR A 228 23.58 7.28 18.00
C TYR A 228 23.75 6.61 19.38
N ARG A 229 24.64 5.60 19.46
CA ARG A 229 24.88 4.83 20.68
C ARG A 229 25.43 5.69 21.81
N ASN A 230 26.33 6.62 21.51
CA ASN A 230 26.93 7.52 22.50
C ASN A 230 25.88 8.38 23.23
N GLN A 231 24.82 8.80 22.54
CA GLN A 231 23.79 9.67 23.12
C GLN A 231 22.58 8.92 23.69
N THR A 232 22.40 7.65 23.31
CA THR A 232 21.19 6.89 23.69
C THR A 232 21.45 5.64 24.52
N ASN A 233 22.69 5.12 24.48
CA ASN A 233 23.07 3.81 25.03
C ASN A 233 22.27 2.62 24.46
N ASP A 234 21.54 2.81 23.35
CA ASP A 234 20.79 1.72 22.70
C ASP A 234 21.72 0.92 21.78
N MET A 235 21.99 -0.32 22.18
CA MET A 235 22.89 -1.24 21.47
C MET A 235 22.19 -2.03 20.36
N THR A 236 20.96 -1.67 19.98
CA THR A 236 20.25 -2.30 18.88
C THR A 236 21.08 -2.31 17.60
N GLU A 237 21.05 -3.44 16.91
CA GLU A 237 21.67 -3.58 15.60
C GLU A 237 20.83 -2.87 14.55
N PRO A 238 21.44 -2.15 13.60
CA PRO A 238 20.64 -1.49 12.59
C PRO A 238 20.04 -2.49 11.60
N TYR A 239 18.89 -2.12 11.04
CA TYR A 239 17.98 -3.07 10.41
C TYR A 239 17.35 -2.53 9.13
N THR A 240 16.69 -3.42 8.40
CA THR A 240 16.04 -3.15 7.11
C THR A 240 14.63 -2.63 7.28
N ILE A 241 14.19 -1.73 6.38
CA ILE A 241 12.76 -1.42 6.21
C ILE A 241 12.32 -1.45 4.75
N GLY A 242 11.01 -1.52 4.54
CA GLY A 242 10.39 -1.41 3.23
C GLY A 242 10.32 0.03 2.68
N GLY A 243 10.51 1.07 3.50
CA GLY A 243 10.40 2.47 3.09
C GLY A 243 11.44 2.91 2.06
N GLY A 244 11.03 3.73 1.08
CA GLY A 244 11.93 4.32 0.10
C GLY A 244 12.54 5.60 0.64
N THR A 245 13.86 5.80 0.50
CA THR A 245 14.51 7.08 0.85
C THR A 245 15.60 7.42 -0.15
N TYR A 246 16.04 8.69 -0.14
CA TYR A 246 17.10 9.20 -1.02
C TYR A 246 18.43 8.45 -0.94
N ALA A 247 18.69 7.71 0.13
CA ALA A 247 19.96 7.01 0.28
C ALA A 247 20.28 6.03 -0.86
N ARG A 248 19.26 5.52 -1.56
CA ARG A 248 19.49 4.62 -2.71
C ARG A 248 20.07 5.32 -3.95
N ASN A 249 20.14 6.66 -3.94
CA ASN A 249 20.76 7.44 -5.01
C ASN A 249 22.30 7.45 -4.90
N LEU A 250 22.85 6.96 -3.78
CA LEU A 250 24.28 6.88 -3.51
C LEU A 250 24.65 5.42 -3.29
N ASP A 251 25.79 4.97 -3.83
CA ASP A 251 26.27 3.59 -3.71
C ASP A 251 26.30 3.11 -2.25
N LYS A 252 26.83 3.93 -1.34
CA LYS A 252 26.89 3.67 0.11
C LYS A 252 25.87 4.46 0.92
N GLY A 253 24.82 4.97 0.29
CA GLY A 253 23.85 5.79 1.00
C GLY A 253 23.03 4.96 1.99
N VAL A 254 22.95 5.42 3.23
CA VAL A 254 22.05 4.89 4.26
C VAL A 254 21.07 5.97 4.70
N ALA A 255 19.90 5.56 5.18
CA ALA A 255 19.03 6.50 5.90
C ALA A 255 19.32 6.40 7.38
N PHE A 256 19.44 7.54 8.05
CA PHE A 256 19.87 7.65 9.43
C PHE A 256 18.88 8.55 10.18
N GLY A 257 18.22 8.03 11.21
CA GLY A 257 17.16 8.71 11.93
C GLY A 257 15.82 8.77 11.16
N ALA A 258 14.81 9.53 11.62
CA ALA A 258 14.77 10.32 12.86
C ALA A 258 13.84 9.72 13.94
N MET A 259 13.26 8.55 13.68
CA MET A 259 12.30 7.87 14.53
C MET A 259 13.01 7.05 15.60
N PHE A 260 12.64 7.16 16.88
CA PHE A 260 13.16 6.33 17.99
C PHE A 260 12.14 5.27 18.43
N SER A 261 12.52 4.33 19.30
CA SER A 261 11.63 3.29 19.83
C SER A 261 10.49 3.74 20.70
N ASP A 262 10.65 4.91 21.31
CA ASP A 262 9.59 5.57 22.07
C ASP A 262 8.75 6.52 21.20
N SER A 263 8.99 6.57 19.88
CA SER A 263 8.25 7.42 18.94
C SER A 263 7.09 6.65 18.29
N GLU A 264 5.95 7.31 18.13
CA GLU A 264 4.80 6.80 17.40
C GLU A 264 5.01 6.99 15.89
N ASP A 265 4.96 5.92 15.09
CA ASP A 265 5.13 5.99 13.63
C ASP A 265 3.81 6.39 12.96
N LEU A 266 3.60 7.71 12.86
CA LEU A 266 2.43 8.32 12.22
C LEU A 266 2.70 8.79 10.79
N MET A 267 3.80 8.35 10.17
CA MET A 267 4.14 8.79 8.82
C MET A 267 2.99 8.50 7.85
N HIS A 268 2.48 9.56 7.22
CA HIS A 268 1.32 9.54 6.33
C HIS A 268 -0.03 9.18 6.98
N GLN A 269 -0.15 9.23 8.31
CA GLN A 269 -1.44 9.04 8.99
C GLN A 269 -2.07 10.40 9.35
N LYS A 270 -3.37 10.40 9.68
CA LYS A 270 -4.07 11.61 10.16
C LYS A 270 -3.44 12.07 11.49
N ASN A 271 -3.36 13.38 11.70
CA ASN A 271 -2.77 13.99 12.89
C ASN A 271 -1.27 13.65 13.11
N GLU A 272 -0.51 13.48 12.03
CA GLU A 272 0.94 13.26 12.08
C GLU A 272 1.64 14.36 12.90
N TYR A 273 2.49 13.96 13.85
CA TYR A 273 3.28 14.87 14.68
C TYR A 273 4.67 14.30 14.96
N ILE A 274 5.57 15.17 15.41
CA ILE A 274 6.87 14.81 15.96
C ILE A 274 7.01 15.39 17.37
N THR A 275 7.55 14.63 18.32
CA THR A 275 7.77 15.16 19.67
C THR A 275 8.95 16.12 19.69
N LYS A 276 8.90 17.15 20.55
CA LYS A 276 10.05 18.05 20.76
C LYS A 276 11.30 17.29 21.19
N LYS A 277 11.13 16.27 22.05
CA LYS A 277 12.20 15.38 22.51
C LYS A 277 12.87 14.67 21.32
N GLN A 278 12.09 14.04 20.45
CA GLN A 278 12.58 13.38 19.24
C GLN A 278 13.35 14.36 18.35
N LEU A 279 12.77 15.53 18.08
CA LEU A 279 13.40 16.54 17.22
C LEU A 279 14.77 16.99 17.76
N PHE A 280 14.85 17.34 19.05
CA PHE A 280 16.09 17.82 19.66
C PHE A 280 17.14 16.71 19.81
N ASN A 281 16.74 15.51 20.20
CA ASN A 281 17.66 14.38 20.31
C ASN A 281 18.22 13.99 18.93
N ALA A 282 17.37 13.92 17.90
CA ALA A 282 17.82 13.65 16.54
C ALA A 282 18.81 14.73 16.06
N THR A 283 18.54 16.01 16.35
CA THR A 283 19.45 17.12 16.02
C THR A 283 20.81 16.97 16.69
N SER A 284 20.83 16.60 17.98
CA SER A 284 22.07 16.36 18.73
C SER A 284 22.87 15.18 18.18
N ILE A 285 22.20 14.09 17.78
CA ILE A 285 22.83 12.92 17.14
C ILE A 285 23.39 13.30 15.76
N TYR A 286 22.64 14.05 14.95
CA TYR A 286 23.13 14.52 13.66
C TYR A 286 24.35 15.43 13.82
N LEU A 287 24.38 16.28 14.86
CA LEU A 287 25.53 17.14 15.14
C LEU A 287 26.80 16.32 15.38
N GLU A 288 26.76 15.31 16.26
CA GLU A 288 27.89 14.43 16.52
C GLU A 288 28.28 13.59 15.29
N ALA A 289 27.29 13.04 14.58
CA ALA A 289 27.52 12.25 13.38
C ALA A 289 28.24 13.06 12.29
N ILE A 290 27.77 14.27 12.00
CA ILE A 290 28.39 15.16 11.00
C ILE A 290 29.79 15.58 11.47
N TYR A 291 29.94 15.91 12.76
CA TYR A 291 31.24 16.29 13.31
C TYR A 291 32.29 15.16 13.17
N SER A 292 31.95 13.94 13.56
CA SER A 292 32.85 12.77 13.48
C SER A 292 33.15 12.29 12.05
N LEU A 293 32.33 12.71 11.08
CA LEU A 293 32.52 12.40 9.65
C LEU A 293 33.30 13.47 8.89
N CYS A 294 33.24 14.73 9.34
CA CYS A 294 33.73 15.87 8.55
C CYS A 294 34.73 16.78 9.27
N VAL A 295 34.94 16.61 10.58
CA VAL A 295 35.82 17.46 11.39
C VAL A 295 36.91 16.66 12.11
N GLU A 296 36.58 15.51 12.66
CA GLU A 296 37.55 14.61 13.29
C GLU A 296 38.32 13.80 12.22
N GLU A 297 39.65 13.86 12.24
CA GLU A 297 40.56 13.11 11.34
C GLU A 297 40.74 11.65 11.76
#